data_AF-A0A353T432-F1
#
_entry.id   AF-A0A353T432-F1
#
_cell.length_a   1.000
_cell.length_b   1.000
_cell.length_c   1.000
_cell.angle_alpha   90.00
_cell.angle_beta   90.00
_cell.angle_gamma   90.00
#
_symmetry.space_group_name_H-M   'P 1'
#
loop_
_entity.id
_entity.type
_entity.pdbx_description
1 polymer ?
#
loop_
_entity_poly.entity_id
_entity_poly.type
_entity_poly.pdbx_seq_one_letter_code
_entity_poly.pdbx_strand_id
1 'polypeptide(L)'
;DLFLFSSMWSCPGWMKTSGSMCGGWLRGDYLNAFADYYTRYLLAYQAEGIGINAMTCQNEPETDQISKMPACLLHPDYEKRLVGSLMPERLEK
;
A
#
# COMPACT_ATOMS: atom_id res chain seq x y z
N ASP A 1 -21.78 13.55 -7.03
CA ASP A 1 -20.91 12.62 -6.29
C ASP A 1 -19.49 12.71 -6.80
N LEU A 2 -18.53 12.83 -5.87
CA LEU A 2 -17.10 12.85 -6.18
C LEU A 2 -16.52 11.44 -6.02
N PHE A 3 -15.80 10.96 -7.03
CA PHE A 3 -15.11 9.67 -6.98
C PHE A 3 -13.65 9.88 -6.58
N LEU A 4 -13.26 9.34 -5.43
CA LEU A 4 -11.90 9.40 -4.91
C LEU A 4 -11.17 8.08 -5.15
N PHE A 5 -10.09 8.17 -5.92
CA PHE A 5 -9.19 7.05 -6.23
C PHE A 5 -7.82 7.33 -5.61
N SER A 6 -7.21 6.32 -4.99
CA SER A 6 -5.89 6.46 -4.35
C SER A 6 -4.91 5.37 -4.78
N SER A 7 -3.62 5.67 -4.77
CA SER A 7 -2.57 4.74 -5.15
C SER A 7 -1.32 5.11 -4.35
N MET A 8 -0.64 4.13 -3.75
CA MET A 8 0.52 4.40 -2.90
C MET A 8 1.81 4.40 -3.70
N TRP A 9 2.76 5.26 -3.33
CA TRP A 9 4.07 5.31 -3.99
C TRP A 9 5.08 4.40 -3.30
N SER A 10 5.05 4.30 -1.97
CA SER A 10 5.94 3.40 -1.23
C SER A 10 5.37 3.01 0.13
N CYS A 11 5.66 1.78 0.56
CA CYS A 11 5.53 1.40 1.96
C CYS A 11 6.62 2.09 2.82
N PRO A 12 6.46 2.14 4.15
CA PRO A 12 7.49 2.63 5.06
C PRO A 12 8.84 1.93 4.85
N GLY A 13 9.94 2.68 4.98
CA GLY A 13 11.29 2.17 4.68
C GLY A 13 11.67 0.91 5.46
N TRP A 14 11.21 0.77 6.70
CA TRP A 14 11.47 -0.42 7.54
C TRP A 14 10.78 -1.70 7.03
N MET A 15 9.78 -1.58 6.15
CA MET A 15 9.15 -2.71 5.47
C MET A 15 9.93 -3.17 4.21
N LYS A 16 10.93 -2.40 3.79
CA LYS A 16 11.62 -2.56 2.49
C LYS A 16 13.03 -3.08 2.66
N THR A 17 13.56 -3.69 1.62
CA THR A 17 14.98 -4.13 1.62
C THR A 17 15.99 -3.00 1.58
N SER A 18 15.61 -1.84 1.04
CA SER A 18 16.46 -0.65 1.02
C SER A 18 16.55 0.06 2.37
N GLY A 19 15.64 -0.23 3.32
CA GLY A 19 15.48 0.56 4.55
C GLY A 19 14.95 1.98 4.31
N SER A 20 14.57 2.31 3.07
CA SER A 20 14.20 3.67 2.62
C SER A 20 12.87 3.67 1.88
N MET A 21 12.15 4.80 1.93
CA MET A 21 10.95 4.99 1.09
C MET A 21 11.29 5.11 -0.40
N CYS A 22 12.54 5.39 -0.77
CA CYS A 22 12.96 5.48 -2.18
C CYS A 22 13.56 4.14 -2.65
N GLY A 23 12.92 3.49 -3.62
CA GLY A 23 13.39 2.24 -4.24
C GLY A 23 13.41 1.01 -3.31
N GLY A 24 13.79 -0.15 -3.86
CA GLY A 24 13.75 -1.43 -3.15
C GLY A 24 12.37 -2.10 -3.14
N TRP A 25 12.30 -3.35 -2.67
CA TRP A 25 11.07 -4.15 -2.68
C TRP A 25 10.47 -4.31 -1.29
N LEU A 26 9.15 -4.52 -1.25
CA LEU A 26 8.45 -4.93 -0.03
C LEU A 26 8.96 -6.30 0.42
N ARG A 27 9.36 -6.44 1.68
CA ARG A 27 9.70 -7.75 2.25
C ARG A 27 8.42 -8.52 2.56
N GLY A 28 8.37 -9.79 2.15
CA GLY A 28 7.19 -10.64 2.32
C GLY A 28 6.70 -10.79 3.76
N ASP A 29 7.60 -10.71 4.74
CA ASP A 29 7.27 -10.80 6.18
C ASP A 29 6.34 -9.67 6.65
N TYR A 30 6.31 -8.54 5.94
CA TYR A 30 5.51 -7.37 6.31
C TYR A 30 4.19 -7.24 5.56
N LEU A 31 3.80 -8.21 4.72
CA LEU A 31 2.55 -8.14 3.96
C LEU A 31 1.31 -7.90 4.86
N ASN A 32 1.25 -8.56 6.02
CA ASN A 32 0.14 -8.38 6.96
C ASN A 32 0.14 -6.99 7.60
N ALA A 33 1.31 -6.52 8.07
CA ALA A 33 1.45 -5.19 8.64
C ALA A 33 1.16 -4.09 7.60
N PHE A 34 1.48 -4.37 6.34
CA PHE A 34 1.20 -3.48 5.23
C PHE A 34 -0.29 -3.47 4.85
N ALA A 35 -0.99 -4.60 4.93
CA ALA A 35 -2.45 -4.64 4.84
C ALA A 35 -3.12 -3.83 5.98
N ASP A 36 -2.63 -3.94 7.22
CA ASP A 36 -3.09 -3.11 8.35
C ASP A 36 -2.89 -1.62 8.10
N TYR A 37 -1.80 -1.23 7.42
CA TYR A 37 -1.53 0.15 7.06
C TYR A 37 -2.61 0.70 6.12
N TYR A 38 -3.02 -0.05 5.09
CA TYR A 38 -4.13 0.33 4.22
C TYR A 38 -5.46 0.47 4.96
N THR A 39 -5.78 -0.50 5.82
CA THR A 39 -6.99 -0.44 6.66
C THR A 39 -7.02 0.84 7.49
N ARG A 40 -5.92 1.17 8.16
CA ARG A 40 -5.82 2.40 8.96
C ARG A 40 -5.95 3.67 8.12
N TYR A 41 -5.38 3.69 6.91
CA TYR A 41 -5.54 4.79 5.97
C TYR A 41 -7.02 5.00 5.59
N LEU A 42 -7.73 3.93 5.21
CA LEU A 42 -9.13 3.99 4.81
C LEU A 42 -10.03 4.43 5.98
N LEU A 43 -9.84 3.85 7.17
CA LEU A 43 -10.60 4.21 8.36
C LEU A 43 -10.35 5.65 8.81
N ALA A 44 -9.10 6.13 8.75
CA ALA A 44 -8.77 7.51 9.10
C ALA A 44 -9.45 8.52 8.17
N TYR A 45 -9.43 8.28 6.85
CA TYR A 45 -10.13 9.14 5.90
C TYR A 45 -11.64 9.09 6.08
N GLN A 46 -12.20 7.90 6.33
CA GLN A 46 -13.62 7.72 6.60
C GLN A 46 -14.06 8.48 7.87
N ALA A 47 -13.23 8.49 8.93
CA ALA A 47 -13.52 9.23 10.17
C ALA A 47 -13.62 10.75 9.95
N GLU A 48 -12.93 11.28 8.95
CA GLU A 48 -13.01 12.68 8.51
C GLU A 48 -14.13 12.93 7.47
N GLY A 49 -14.98 11.92 7.20
CA GLY A 49 -16.07 12.01 6.22
C GLY A 49 -15.62 11.88 4.76
N ILE A 50 -14.40 11.42 4.52
CA ILE A 50 -13.81 11.28 3.18
C ILE A 50 -13.85 9.81 2.75
N GLY A 51 -14.80 9.47 1.88
CA GLY A 51 -14.92 8.10 1.33
C GLY A 51 -13.95 7.86 0.16
N ILE A 52 -12.96 6.98 0.35
CA ILE A 52 -12.11 6.49 -0.74
C ILE A 52 -12.86 5.37 -1.48
N ASN A 53 -13.14 5.57 -2.77
CA ASN A 53 -13.97 4.65 -3.56
C ASN A 53 -13.17 3.47 -4.13
N ALA A 54 -11.90 3.70 -4.48
CA ALA A 54 -11.05 2.68 -5.05
C ALA A 54 -9.56 2.96 -4.77
N MET A 55 -8.76 1.89 -4.80
CA MET A 55 -7.32 1.98 -4.65
C MET A 55 -6.57 0.90 -5.45
N THR A 56 -5.31 1.16 -5.77
CA THR A 56 -4.37 0.15 -6.26
C THR A 56 -3.58 -0.47 -5.10
N CYS A 57 -2.93 -1.61 -5.34
CA CYS A 57 -1.98 -2.19 -4.38
C CYS A 57 -0.63 -1.48 -4.35
N GLN A 58 -0.22 -0.85 -5.45
CA GLN A 58 1.02 -0.11 -5.57
C GLN A 58 0.98 0.70 -6.86
N ASN A 59 1.51 1.93 -6.83
CA ASN A 59 1.77 2.68 -8.04
C ASN A 59 3.01 2.14 -8.75
N GLU A 60 2.88 1.88 -10.05
CA GLU A 60 3.99 1.46 -10.91
C GLU A 60 4.86 0.37 -10.22
N PRO A 61 4.32 -0.81 -9.89
CA PRO A 61 4.98 -1.81 -9.05
C PRO A 61 6.31 -2.37 -9.61
N GLU A 62 6.64 -2.04 -10.85
CA GLU A 62 7.86 -2.47 -11.55
C GLU A 62 8.89 -1.33 -11.75
N THR A 63 8.68 -0.15 -11.17
CA THR A 63 9.66 0.96 -11.21
C THR A 63 10.23 1.30 -9.83
N ASP A 64 11.51 1.65 -9.79
CA ASP A 64 12.20 2.09 -8.57
C ASP A 64 12.44 3.62 -8.54
N GLN A 65 12.02 4.35 -9.60
CA GLN A 65 12.25 5.78 -9.79
C GLN A 65 13.73 6.18 -9.58
N ILE A 66 14.66 5.32 -10.01
CA ILE A 66 16.12 5.50 -9.85
C ILE A 66 16.50 5.68 -8.37
N SER A 67 15.67 5.17 -7.45
CA SER A 67 15.83 5.27 -6.00
C SER A 67 15.95 6.70 -5.47
N LYS A 68 15.46 7.72 -6.20
CA LYS A 68 15.47 9.14 -5.79
C LYS A 68 14.12 9.66 -5.30
N MET A 69 13.03 8.97 -5.64
CA MET A 69 11.67 9.33 -5.24
C MET A 69 10.99 8.14 -4.56
N PRO A 70 9.93 8.37 -3.76
CA PRO A 70 9.15 7.29 -3.17
C PRO A 70 8.68 6.31 -4.25
N ALA A 71 9.12 5.05 -4.13
CA ALA A 71 8.81 3.98 -5.06
C ALA A 71 8.99 2.64 -4.33
N CYS A 72 8.13 1.67 -4.58
CA CYS A 72 8.23 0.35 -4.00
C CYS A 72 7.99 -0.71 -5.07
N LEU A 73 8.99 -1.54 -5.31
CA LEU A 73 8.82 -2.71 -6.17
C LEU A 73 7.94 -3.73 -5.44
N LEU A 74 6.92 -4.22 -6.14
CA LEU A 74 5.98 -5.21 -5.62
C LEU A 74 5.89 -6.38 -6.60
N HIS A 75 6.45 -7.52 -6.20
CA HIS A 75 6.37 -8.74 -7.03
C HIS A 75 4.90 -9.18 -7.19
N PRO A 76 4.46 -9.65 -8.38
CA PRO A 76 3.08 -10.04 -8.62
C PRO A 76 2.50 -11.06 -7.61
N ASP A 77 3.31 -12.02 -7.15
CA ASP A 77 2.88 -12.97 -6.11
C ASP A 77 2.60 -12.29 -4.76
N TYR A 78 3.35 -11.23 -4.44
CA TYR A 78 3.14 -10.45 -3.21
C TYR A 78 1.92 -9.56 -3.36
N GLU A 79 1.71 -8.97 -4.53
CA GLU A 79 0.49 -8.22 -4.85
C GLU A 79 -0.76 -9.11 -4.71
N LYS A 80 -0.76 -10.30 -5.30
CA LYS A 80 -1.85 -11.28 -5.15
C LYS A 80 -2.14 -11.59 -3.68
N ARG A 81 -1.09 -11.83 -2.88
CA ARG A 81 -1.23 -12.14 -1.44
C ARG A 81 -1.72 -10.93 -0.64
N LEU A 82 -1.29 -9.73 -1.01
CA LEU A 82 -1.73 -8.48 -0.40
C LEU A 82 -3.22 -8.25 -0.66
N VAL A 83 -3.68 -8.40 -1.90
CA VAL A 83 -5.12 -8.36 -2.24
C VAL A 83 -5.89 -9.39 -1.41
N GLY A 84 -5.37 -10.61 -1.32
CA GLY A 84 -5.93 -11.68 -0.48
C GLY A 84 -5.98 -11.34 1.02
N SER A 85 -5.19 -10.37 1.48
CA SER A 85 -5.14 -9.94 2.87
C SER A 85 -6.02 -8.71 3.14
N LEU A 86 -6.38 -7.94 2.11
CA LEU A 86 -7.23 -6.74 2.17
C LEU A 86 -8.73 -7.11 2.15
N MET A 87 -9.13 -8.00 3.06
CA MET A 87 -10.50 -8.50 3.12
C MET A 87 -11.44 -7.54 3.89
N PRO A 88 -12.75 -7.48 3.55
CA PRO A 88 -13.71 -6.56 4.16
C PRO A 88 -13.76 -6.62 5.68
N GLU A 89 -13.50 -7.78 6.31
CA GLU A 89 -13.54 -7.94 7.77
C GLU A 89 -12.48 -7.08 8.48
N ARG A 90 -11.45 -6.61 7.76
CA ARG A 90 -10.48 -5.65 8.31
C ARG A 90 -11.07 -4.25 8.46
N LEU A 91 -12.08 -3.88 7.68
CA LEU A 91 -12.72 -2.56 7.72
C LEU A 91 -13.80 -2.47 8.82
N GLU A 92 -14.14 -3.58 9.46
CA GLU A 92 -15.17 -3.66 10.51
C GLU A 92 -14.62 -3.47 11.94
N LYS A 93 -13.30 -3.28 12.08
CA LYS A 93 -12.61 -3.05 13.37
C LYS A 93 -12.35 -1.57 13.61
#